data_AF-H1SDI7-F1
#
_entry.id   AF-H1SDI7-F1
#
_cell.length_a   1.000
_cell.length_b   1.000
_cell.length_c   1.000
_cell.angle_alpha   90.00
_cell.angle_beta   90.00
_cell.angle_gamma   90.00
#
_symmetry.space_group_name_H-M   'P 1'
#
loop_
_entity.id
_entity.type
_entity.pdbx_description
1 polymer ?
#
loop_
_entity_poly.entity_id
_entity_poly.type
_entity_poly.pdbx_seq_one_letter_code
_entity_poly.pdbx_strand_id
1 'polypeptide(L)'
;MLNIQYDETALKAVILELVPAYQQGTLLDLIAGADVSEETIDATGMMLVGERREPGYIAYTGVPPEQDGRVAPSVWSCVRGEVYNLLCTDSVRYKSERKEGQTAIKSLVTIIATAVAAQFSLPVGVLTGAAVLGLMTALKVGVNGYCEALKPRPPKS
;
A
#
# COMPACT_ATOMS: atom_id res chain seq x y z
N MET A 1 0.13 -11.12 16.00
CA MET A 1 -0.05 -10.92 14.54
C MET A 1 -1.50 -10.53 14.30
N LEU A 2 -1.76 -9.56 13.42
CA LEU A 2 -3.13 -9.19 13.01
C LEU A 2 -3.76 -10.37 12.25
N ASN A 3 -4.94 -10.81 12.68
CA ASN A 3 -5.69 -11.86 12.00
C ASN A 3 -6.82 -11.21 11.19
N ILE A 4 -6.50 -10.78 9.97
CA ILE A 4 -7.46 -10.16 9.04
C ILE A 4 -7.59 -11.08 7.84
N GLN A 5 -8.82 -11.46 7.54
CA GLN A 5 -9.14 -12.22 6.34
C GLN A 5 -9.43 -11.29 5.17
N TYR A 6 -9.08 -11.73 3.97
CA TYR A 6 -9.48 -11.04 2.76
C TYR A 6 -11.00 -11.07 2.63
N ASP A 7 -11.62 -9.88 2.63
CA ASP A 7 -13.04 -9.68 2.35
C ASP A 7 -13.15 -8.68 1.20
N GLU A 8 -13.51 -9.21 0.03
CA GLU A 8 -13.66 -8.43 -1.19
C GLU A 8 -14.76 -7.35 -1.05
N THR A 9 -15.85 -7.65 -0.37
CA THR A 9 -16.98 -6.73 -0.21
C THR A 9 -16.58 -5.56 0.68
N ALA A 10 -15.88 -5.87 1.78
CA ALA A 10 -15.33 -4.85 2.68
C ALA A 10 -14.28 -3.97 1.96
N LEU A 11 -13.40 -4.56 1.13
CA LEU A 11 -12.43 -3.81 0.33
C LEU A 11 -13.09 -2.88 -0.69
N LYS A 12 -14.11 -3.37 -1.42
CA LYS A 12 -14.88 -2.53 -2.36
C LYS A 12 -15.56 -1.36 -1.65
N ALA A 13 -16.16 -1.60 -0.49
CA ALA A 13 -16.76 -0.53 0.31
C ALA A 13 -15.73 0.53 0.73
N VAL A 14 -14.55 0.10 1.18
CA VAL A 14 -13.45 1.01 1.54
C VAL A 14 -12.94 1.81 0.33
N ILE A 15 -12.85 1.21 -0.86
CA ILE A 15 -12.48 1.93 -2.08
C ILE A 15 -13.48 3.02 -2.40
N LEU A 16 -14.76 2.69 -2.42
CA LEU A 16 -15.82 3.66 -2.74
C LEU A 16 -15.90 4.80 -1.72
N GLU A 17 -15.52 4.55 -0.47
CA GLU A 17 -15.55 5.53 0.61
C GLU A 17 -14.28 6.41 0.70
N LEU A 18 -13.09 5.81 0.65
CA LEU A 18 -11.83 6.48 0.97
C LEU A 18 -10.98 6.87 -0.24
N VAL A 19 -11.16 6.19 -1.36
CA VAL A 19 -10.32 6.40 -2.55
C VAL A 19 -10.97 7.44 -3.44
N PRO A 20 -10.24 8.46 -3.92
CA PRO A 20 -10.77 9.43 -4.87
C PRO A 20 -11.32 8.76 -6.13
N ALA A 21 -12.44 9.27 -6.65
CA ALA A 21 -13.17 8.65 -7.78
C ALA A 21 -12.29 8.32 -8.99
N TYR A 22 -11.27 9.14 -9.28
CA TYR A 22 -10.35 8.93 -10.40
C TYR A 22 -9.41 7.71 -10.23
N GLN A 23 -9.22 7.19 -9.02
CA GLN A 23 -8.44 5.98 -8.74
C GLN A 23 -9.30 4.73 -8.53
N GLN A 24 -10.60 4.90 -8.28
CA GLN A 24 -11.49 3.79 -7.90
C GLN A 24 -11.56 2.71 -8.99
N GLY A 25 -11.72 3.10 -10.26
CA GLY A 25 -11.84 2.16 -11.38
C GLY A 25 -10.66 1.19 -11.44
N THR A 26 -9.44 1.73 -11.41
CA THR A 26 -8.20 0.93 -11.43
C THR A 26 -8.14 -0.09 -10.28
N LEU A 27 -8.53 0.31 -9.07
CA LEU A 27 -8.51 -0.61 -7.91
C LEU A 27 -9.62 -1.65 -7.97
N LEU A 28 -10.82 -1.28 -8.44
CA LEU A 28 -11.94 -2.22 -8.59
C LEU A 28 -11.64 -3.29 -9.65
N ASP A 29 -10.98 -2.91 -10.74
CA ASP A 29 -10.55 -3.83 -11.79
C ASP A 29 -9.49 -4.82 -11.24
N LEU A 30 -8.54 -4.33 -10.44
CA LEU A 30 -7.52 -5.17 -9.79
C LEU A 30 -8.08 -6.12 -8.73
N ILE A 31 -9.15 -5.72 -8.05
CA ILE A 31 -9.88 -6.61 -7.14
C ILE A 31 -10.48 -7.77 -7.93
N ALA A 32 -11.16 -7.47 -9.04
CA ALA A 32 -11.84 -8.45 -9.88
C ALA A 32 -10.86 -9.38 -10.63
N GLY A 33 -9.62 -8.94 -10.86
CA GLY A 33 -8.56 -9.76 -11.44
C GLY A 33 -8.13 -10.92 -10.53
N ALA A 34 -8.20 -12.15 -11.04
CA ALA A 34 -7.79 -13.36 -10.32
C ALA A 34 -6.26 -13.49 -10.20
N ASP A 35 -5.52 -13.15 -11.26
CA ASP A 35 -4.05 -13.31 -11.34
C ASP A 35 -3.37 -11.98 -11.71
N VAL A 36 -3.17 -11.12 -10.70
CA VAL A 36 -2.42 -9.87 -10.87
C VAL A 36 -0.95 -10.14 -10.56
N SER A 37 -0.06 -9.84 -11.51
CA SER A 37 1.39 -9.99 -11.30
C SER A 37 1.94 -8.93 -10.33
N GLU A 38 3.07 -9.24 -9.68
CA GLU A 38 3.79 -8.29 -8.83
C GLU A 38 4.20 -7.03 -9.62
N GLU A 39 4.59 -7.18 -10.89
CA GLU A 39 4.92 -6.07 -11.76
C GLU A 39 3.72 -5.13 -11.98
N THR A 40 2.52 -5.68 -12.19
CA THR A 40 1.30 -4.88 -12.34
C THR A 40 0.92 -4.16 -11.04
N ILE A 41 1.10 -4.83 -9.89
CA ILE A 41 0.90 -4.22 -8.57
C ILE A 41 1.86 -3.05 -8.37
N ASP A 42 3.14 -3.24 -8.66
CA ASP A 42 4.15 -2.19 -8.50
C ASP A 42 3.95 -1.04 -9.48
N ALA A 43 3.62 -1.34 -10.73
CA ALA A 43 3.29 -0.33 -11.73
C ALA A 43 2.09 0.51 -11.30
N THR A 44 1.04 -0.13 -10.79
CA THR A 44 -0.17 0.56 -10.34
C THR A 44 0.08 1.35 -9.06
N GLY A 45 0.82 0.79 -8.10
CA GLY A 45 1.19 1.47 -6.87
C GLY A 45 1.95 2.77 -7.16
N MET A 46 2.95 2.71 -8.03
CA MET A 46 3.69 3.89 -8.49
C MET A 46 2.80 4.88 -9.26
N MET A 47 1.85 4.39 -10.07
CA MET A 47 0.89 5.26 -10.78
C MET A 47 -0.01 6.02 -9.80
N LEU A 48 -0.55 5.36 -8.78
CA LEU A 48 -1.47 5.94 -7.80
C LEU A 48 -0.83 7.06 -6.99
N VAL A 49 0.48 6.97 -6.70
CA VAL A 49 1.24 8.01 -5.99
C VAL A 49 1.91 9.02 -6.94
N GLY A 50 1.73 8.87 -8.25
CA GLY A 50 2.29 9.77 -9.27
C GLY A 50 3.79 9.62 -9.53
N GLU A 51 4.36 8.46 -9.20
CA GLU A 51 5.75 8.09 -9.48
C GLU A 51 5.92 7.44 -10.87
N ARG A 52 4.85 6.89 -11.45
CA ARG A 52 4.84 6.33 -12.81
C ARG A 52 3.71 6.95 -13.63
N ARG A 53 4.01 7.28 -14.90
CA ARG A 53 3.01 7.77 -15.87
C ARG A 53 2.37 6.63 -16.65
N GLU A 54 1.07 6.71 -16.85
CA GLU A 54 0.46 6.23 -18.09
C GLU A 54 0.49 7.35 -19.15
N PRO A 55 0.60 7.02 -20.45
CA PRO A 55 0.49 8.03 -21.50
C PRO A 55 -0.89 8.70 -21.44
N GLY A 56 -0.95 9.98 -21.02
CA GLY A 56 -2.19 10.76 -20.99
C GLY A 56 -2.40 11.69 -19.79
N TYR A 57 -1.65 11.53 -18.69
CA TYR A 57 -1.78 12.39 -17.49
C TYR A 57 -0.79 13.58 -17.50
N ILE A 58 -1.30 14.79 -17.24
CA ILE A 58 -0.61 16.08 -17.46
C ILE A 58 0.17 16.56 -16.21
N ALA A 59 -0.16 16.08 -15.01
CA ALA A 59 0.43 16.56 -13.76
C ALA A 59 1.47 15.58 -13.17
N TYR A 60 2.63 16.11 -12.79
CA TYR A 60 3.65 15.42 -11.99
C TYR A 60 3.36 15.67 -10.51
N THR A 61 3.13 14.63 -9.72
CA THR A 61 3.08 14.74 -8.24
C THR A 61 4.23 13.99 -7.56
N GLY A 62 5.04 13.23 -8.31
CA GLY A 62 6.22 12.51 -7.81
C GLY A 62 7.50 13.34 -7.86
N VAL A 63 8.46 12.97 -7.01
CA VAL A 63 9.84 13.47 -7.05
C VAL A 63 10.59 12.76 -8.20
N PRO A 64 11.40 13.42 -9.02
CA PRO A 64 12.19 12.77 -10.06
C PRO A 64 13.08 11.67 -9.45
N PRO A 65 13.20 10.49 -10.09
CA PRO A 65 13.93 9.35 -9.52
C PRO A 65 15.44 9.57 -9.42
N GLU A 66 15.99 10.65 -9.98
CA GLU A 66 17.44 10.83 -10.09
C GLU A 66 17.83 12.32 -10.04
N GLN A 67 18.17 12.80 -8.85
CA GLN A 67 19.04 13.96 -8.67
C GLN A 67 20.22 13.50 -7.79
N ASP A 68 21.45 13.59 -8.31
CA ASP A 68 22.72 13.39 -7.60
C ASP A 68 23.00 12.00 -6.98
N GLY A 69 22.69 10.90 -7.69
CA GLY A 69 23.15 9.56 -7.29
C GLY A 69 22.58 9.04 -5.97
N ARG A 70 21.53 9.70 -5.44
CA ARG A 70 20.73 9.25 -4.31
C ARG A 70 19.35 8.88 -4.85
N VAL A 71 18.99 7.60 -4.75
CA VAL A 71 17.64 7.13 -5.08
C VAL A 71 16.66 7.87 -4.17
N ALA A 72 15.84 8.74 -4.74
CA ALA A 72 14.78 9.40 -3.97
C ALA A 72 13.89 8.31 -3.33
N PRO A 73 13.51 8.46 -2.05
CA PRO A 73 12.69 7.45 -1.39
C PRO A 73 11.34 7.36 -2.10
N SER A 74 11.07 6.22 -2.74
CA SER A 74 9.80 5.98 -3.43
C SER A 74 8.66 5.93 -2.41
N VAL A 75 7.66 6.79 -2.59
CA VAL A 75 6.40 6.82 -1.83
C VAL A 75 5.74 5.45 -1.87
N TRP A 76 5.70 4.78 -3.03
CA TRP A 76 5.18 3.42 -3.13
C TRP A 76 5.97 2.42 -2.27
N SER A 77 7.30 2.54 -2.28
CA SER A 77 8.16 1.69 -1.44
C SER A 77 7.94 1.96 0.06
N CYS A 78 7.70 3.21 0.45
CA CYS A 78 7.32 3.56 1.81
C CYS A 78 5.95 3.00 2.20
N VAL A 79 4.95 3.04 1.31
CA VAL A 79 3.64 2.40 1.54
C VAL A 79 3.80 0.90 1.81
N ARG A 80 4.55 0.19 0.96
CA ARG A 80 4.85 -1.24 1.18
C ARG A 80 5.59 -1.49 2.50
N GLY A 81 6.54 -0.61 2.83
CA GLY A 81 7.25 -0.66 4.11
C GLY A 81 6.32 -0.50 5.32
N GLU A 82 5.36 0.42 5.27
CA GLU A 82 4.37 0.59 6.34
C GLU A 82 3.40 -0.60 6.44
N VAL A 83 2.97 -1.16 5.31
CA VAL A 83 2.16 -2.40 5.29
C VAL A 83 2.94 -3.56 5.94
N TYR A 84 4.21 -3.73 5.58
CA TYR A 84 5.08 -4.75 6.19
C TYR A 84 5.28 -4.50 7.69
N ASN A 85 5.54 -3.26 8.11
CA ASN A 85 5.69 -2.93 9.53
C ASN A 85 4.42 -3.19 10.33
N LEU A 86 3.25 -2.90 9.76
CA LEU A 86 1.95 -3.11 10.38
C LEU A 86 1.65 -4.60 10.55
N LEU A 87 1.82 -5.39 9.48
CA LEU A 87 1.39 -6.78 9.41
C LEU A 87 2.44 -7.79 9.89
N CYS A 88 3.71 -7.54 9.59
CA CYS A 88 4.79 -8.53 9.68
C CYS A 88 5.80 -8.30 10.80
N THR A 89 5.84 -7.11 11.40
CA THR A 89 6.82 -6.78 12.45
C THR A 89 6.16 -6.59 13.81
N ASP A 90 6.96 -6.63 14.88
CA ASP A 90 6.54 -6.26 16.24
C ASP A 90 6.76 -4.77 16.55
N SER A 91 6.83 -3.91 15.51
CA SER A 91 7.04 -2.46 15.67
C SER A 91 6.12 -1.86 16.74
N VAL A 92 6.71 -1.22 17.75
CA VAL A 92 5.98 -0.62 18.88
C VAL A 92 4.90 0.35 18.40
N ARG A 93 5.14 1.02 17.25
CA ARG A 93 4.22 1.97 16.60
C ARG A 93 2.83 1.39 16.34
N TYR A 94 2.74 0.10 16.04
CA TYR A 94 1.50 -0.58 15.65
C TYR A 94 1.01 -1.60 16.68
N LYS A 95 1.59 -1.56 17.89
CA LYS A 95 1.32 -2.56 18.93
C LYS A 95 -0.12 -2.48 19.45
N SER A 96 -0.67 -1.28 19.56
CA SER A 96 -2.08 -1.01 19.93
C SER A 96 -3.05 -1.63 18.93
N GLU A 97 -2.82 -1.33 17.65
CA GLU A 97 -3.63 -1.71 16.51
C GLU A 97 -3.62 -3.23 16.31
N ARG A 98 -2.48 -3.88 16.61
CA ARG A 98 -2.38 -5.35 16.63
C ARG A 98 -3.06 -5.97 17.84
N LYS A 99 -3.07 -5.29 18.99
CA LYS A 99 -3.66 -5.79 20.24
C LYS A 99 -5.20 -5.73 20.20
N GLU A 100 -5.76 -4.76 19.48
CA GLU A 100 -7.20 -4.60 19.31
C GLU A 100 -7.85 -5.70 18.45
N GLY A 101 -7.06 -6.48 17.70
CA GLY A 101 -7.46 -7.78 17.12
C GLY A 101 -8.58 -7.77 16.07
N GLN A 102 -9.31 -6.67 15.90
CA GLN A 102 -10.42 -6.48 14.96
C GLN A 102 -10.38 -5.07 14.34
N THR A 103 -9.19 -4.61 13.96
CA THR A 103 -9.07 -3.31 13.31
C THR A 103 -9.66 -3.40 11.90
N ALA A 104 -10.75 -2.66 11.66
CA ALA A 104 -11.42 -2.62 10.36
C ALA A 104 -10.44 -2.23 9.24
N ILE A 105 -10.62 -2.79 8.03
CA ILE A 105 -9.78 -2.51 6.83
C ILE A 105 -9.63 -0.99 6.63
N LYS A 106 -10.72 -0.25 6.81
CA LYS A 106 -10.77 1.22 6.75
C LYS A 106 -9.75 1.90 7.67
N SER A 107 -9.66 1.45 8.92
CA SER A 107 -8.75 2.01 9.92
C SER A 107 -7.30 1.75 9.51
N LEU A 108 -6.98 0.56 9.02
CA LEU A 108 -5.63 0.21 8.57
C LEU A 108 -5.19 1.05 7.38
N VAL A 109 -6.06 1.23 6.38
CA VAL A 109 -5.80 2.09 5.22
C VAL A 109 -5.51 3.52 5.69
N THR A 110 -6.30 4.03 6.63
CA THR A 110 -6.13 5.37 7.19
C THR A 110 -4.80 5.50 7.95
N ILE A 111 -4.45 4.50 8.75
CA ILE A 111 -3.18 4.46 9.49
C ILE A 111 -1.98 4.49 8.53
N ILE A 112 -1.98 3.63 7.51
CA ILE A 112 -0.91 3.57 6.50
C ILE A 112 -0.81 4.89 5.74
N ALA A 113 -1.95 5.40 5.23
CA ALA A 113 -1.97 6.65 4.47
C ALA A 113 -1.49 7.84 5.31
N THR A 114 -1.88 7.92 6.58
CA THR A 114 -1.44 8.98 7.51
C THR A 114 0.05 8.85 7.85
N ALA A 115 0.54 7.62 8.04
CA ALA A 115 1.94 7.35 8.30
C ALA A 115 2.85 7.83 7.17
N VAL A 116 2.45 7.58 5.92
CA VAL A 116 3.18 8.02 4.73
C VAL A 116 2.99 9.51 4.47
N ALA A 117 1.78 10.05 4.69
CA ALA A 117 1.51 11.49 4.57
C ALA A 117 2.44 12.32 5.46
N ALA A 118 2.68 11.86 6.70
CA ALA A 118 3.58 12.52 7.63
C ALA A 118 5.04 12.55 7.16
N GLN A 119 5.47 11.60 6.31
CA GLN A 119 6.84 11.54 5.78
C GLN A 119 7.02 12.44 4.54
N PHE A 120 6.01 12.49 3.67
CA PHE A 120 6.13 13.15 2.36
C PHE A 120 5.33 14.45 2.23
N SER A 121 4.63 14.90 3.27
CA SER A 121 3.74 16.07 3.25
C SER A 121 2.69 16.03 2.13
N LEU A 122 2.26 14.82 1.75
CA LEU A 122 1.25 14.60 0.72
C LEU A 122 -0.16 14.57 1.32
N PRO A 123 -1.19 14.99 0.57
CA PRO A 123 -2.58 14.82 1.00
C PRO A 123 -2.92 13.33 1.20
N VAL A 124 -3.52 12.99 2.34
CA VAL A 124 -3.89 11.61 2.70
C VAL A 124 -4.73 10.95 1.60
N GLY A 125 -5.64 11.69 0.97
CA GLY A 125 -6.50 11.17 -0.11
C GLY A 125 -5.75 10.66 -1.34
N VAL A 126 -4.53 11.13 -1.62
CA VAL A 126 -3.71 10.59 -2.71
C VAL A 126 -3.12 9.23 -2.33
N LEU A 127 -2.86 9.04 -1.03
CA LEU A 127 -2.21 7.86 -0.48
C LEU A 127 -3.19 6.74 -0.11
N THR A 128 -4.48 7.03 0.04
CA THR A 128 -5.49 6.00 0.37
C THR A 128 -5.57 4.92 -0.70
N GLY A 129 -5.52 5.28 -1.99
CA GLY A 129 -5.52 4.31 -3.07
C GLY A 129 -4.32 3.36 -3.03
N ALA A 130 -3.12 3.91 -2.80
CA ALA A 130 -1.91 3.11 -2.66
C ALA A 130 -1.94 2.24 -1.40
N ALA A 131 -2.42 2.77 -0.27
CA ALA A 131 -2.58 2.00 0.96
C ALA A 131 -3.57 0.84 0.81
N VAL A 132 -4.70 1.05 0.12
CA VAL A 132 -5.65 -0.02 -0.22
C VAL A 132 -4.97 -1.09 -1.08
N LEU A 133 -4.24 -0.69 -2.12
CA LEU A 133 -3.54 -1.63 -3.00
C LEU A 133 -2.53 -2.48 -2.22
N GLY A 134 -1.67 -1.86 -1.42
CA GLY A 134 -0.67 -2.58 -0.62
C GLY A 134 -1.30 -3.56 0.38
N LEU A 135 -2.38 -3.13 1.05
CA LEU A 135 -3.11 -3.99 1.98
C LEU A 135 -3.83 -5.13 1.25
N MET A 136 -4.47 -4.86 0.12
CA MET A 136 -5.12 -5.86 -0.73
C MET A 136 -4.14 -6.94 -1.18
N THR A 137 -2.94 -6.55 -1.63
CA THR A 137 -1.89 -7.51 -2.02
C THR A 137 -1.50 -8.41 -0.87
N ALA A 138 -1.26 -7.85 0.31
CA ALA A 138 -0.92 -8.63 1.50
C ALA A 138 -2.04 -9.58 1.94
N LEU A 139 -3.30 -9.17 1.80
CA LEU A 139 -4.47 -10.00 2.14
C LEU A 139 -4.76 -11.08 1.10
N LYS A 140 -4.61 -10.80 -0.21
CA LYS A 140 -4.79 -11.80 -1.29
C LYS A 140 -3.76 -12.94 -1.21
N VAL A 141 -2.49 -12.60 -0.94
CA VAL A 141 -1.41 -13.61 -0.74
C VAL A 141 -1.53 -14.30 0.63
N GLY A 142 -2.19 -13.64 1.58
CA GLY A 142 -2.23 -14.01 2.98
C GLY A 142 -1.06 -13.42 3.76
N VAL A 143 -1.34 -12.92 4.96
CA VAL A 143 -0.37 -12.17 5.80
C VAL A 143 0.93 -12.96 5.97
N ASN A 144 0.86 -14.25 6.28
CA ASN A 144 2.05 -15.09 6.46
C ASN A 144 2.88 -15.22 5.18
N GLY A 145 2.24 -15.42 4.02
CA GLY A 145 2.93 -15.53 2.73
C GLY A 145 3.59 -14.22 2.33
N TYR A 146 2.90 -13.09 2.54
CA TYR A 146 3.43 -11.75 2.31
C TYR A 146 4.66 -11.47 3.19
N CYS A 147 4.58 -11.81 4.48
CA CYS A 147 5.69 -11.60 5.41
C CYS A 147 6.92 -12.45 5.07
N GLU A 148 6.76 -13.71 4.69
CA GLU A 148 7.88 -14.56 4.26
C GLU A 148 8.53 -14.04 2.96
N ALA A 149 7.73 -13.59 1.99
CA ALA A 149 8.23 -13.07 0.73
C ALA A 149 9.13 -11.83 0.91
N LEU A 150 8.81 -10.99 1.89
CA LEU A 150 9.50 -9.72 2.17
C LEU A 150 10.50 -9.79 3.33
N LYS A 151 10.70 -10.96 3.94
CA LYS A 151 11.74 -11.11 4.97
C LYS A 151 13.12 -10.82 4.36
N PRO A 152 13.93 -9.94 4.99
CA PRO A 152 15.32 -9.81 4.59
C PRO A 152 16.03 -11.16 4.79
N ARG A 153 16.59 -11.72 3.71
CA ARG A 153 17.35 -12.97 3.81
C ARG A 153 18.55 -12.74 4.75
N PRO A 154 18.84 -13.66 5.68
CA PRO A 154 20.04 -13.56 6.48
C PRO A 154 21.27 -13.55 5.55
N PRO A 155 22.32 -12.80 5.89
CA PRO A 155 23.57 -12.88 5.14
C PRO A 155 24.04 -14.33 5.13
N LYS A 156 24.36 -14.86 3.95
CA LYS A 156 25.03 -16.15 3.83
C LYS A 156 26.36 -16.03 4.58
N SER A 157 26.47 -16.72 5.72
CA SER A 157 27.72 -16.91 6.46
C SER A 157 28.68 -17.79 5.69
#